data_AF-A0A966J7I5-F1
#
_entry.id   AF-A0A966J7I5-F1
#
_cell.length_a   1.000
_cell.length_b   1.000
_cell.length_c   1.000
_cell.angle_alpha   90.00
_cell.angle_beta   90.00
_cell.angle_gamma   90.00
#
_symmetry.space_group_name_H-M   'P 1'
#
loop_
_entity.id
_entity.type
_entity.pdbx_description
1 polymer ?
#
loop_
_entity_poly.entity_id
_entity_poly.type
_entity_poly.pdbx_seq_one_letter_code
_entity_poly.pdbx_strand_id
1 'polypeptide(L)'
;MSTPVSVDLLEEYPRALFDAVTAVFPDWLRTRAEQIAHAAGLTLTGAEMTALDTAVAASAGEAQIELCSLLATDVDDQRRNPLHVLRSSTGPVTRFLRGLGLPDAKRDEFETRAMPDDAYAIGPLAWIDMGDDVHEAGISWGAWKAATVLTRRRAEGKVG
;
A
#
# COMPACT_ATOMS: atom_id res chain seq x y z
N MET A 1 16.52 9.88 -12.95
CA MET A 1 15.88 8.63 -12.48
C MET A 1 16.82 8.02 -11.48
N SER A 2 16.42 7.93 -10.20
CA SER A 2 17.18 7.15 -9.21
C SER A 2 17.10 5.67 -9.57
N THR A 3 18.18 4.93 -9.39
CA THR A 3 18.22 3.48 -9.57
C THR A 3 17.19 2.83 -8.63
N PRO A 4 16.34 1.91 -9.11
CA PRO A 4 15.41 1.21 -8.23
C PRO A 4 16.18 0.44 -7.16
N VAL A 5 15.73 0.56 -5.91
CA VAL A 5 16.33 -0.18 -4.79
C VAL A 5 16.05 -1.67 -4.97
N SER A 6 17.10 -2.49 -4.93
CA SER A 6 16.94 -3.94 -5.04
C SER A 6 16.24 -4.47 -3.79
N VAL A 7 15.24 -5.32 -4.02
CA VAL A 7 14.54 -6.07 -2.99
C VAL A 7 15.59 -6.70 -2.09
N ASP A 8 16.55 -7.48 -2.61
CA ASP A 8 17.60 -8.22 -1.88
C ASP A 8 18.38 -7.45 -0.78
N LEU A 9 18.34 -6.11 -0.78
CA LEU A 9 18.99 -5.28 0.24
C LEU A 9 18.16 -5.13 1.53
N LEU A 10 16.87 -5.47 1.52
CA LEU A 10 16.05 -5.42 2.73
C LEU A 10 16.49 -6.46 3.77
N GLU A 11 16.51 -6.04 5.02
CA GLU A 11 16.63 -6.91 6.19
C GLU A 11 15.42 -7.86 6.31
N GLU A 12 15.53 -8.85 7.20
CA GLU A 12 14.53 -9.91 7.40
C GLU A 12 13.10 -9.39 7.60
N TYR A 13 12.86 -8.51 8.58
CA TYR A 13 11.50 -8.04 8.89
C TYR A 13 10.92 -7.12 7.80
N PRO A 14 11.65 -6.13 7.25
CA PRO A 14 11.17 -5.39 6.09
C PRO A 14 10.94 -6.28 4.86
N ARG A 15 11.79 -7.27 4.60
CA ARG A 15 11.57 -8.27 3.53
C ARG A 15 10.27 -9.02 3.74
N ALA A 16 10.04 -9.57 4.93
CA ALA A 16 8.85 -10.36 5.22
C ALA A 16 7.56 -9.53 5.01
N LEU A 17 7.55 -8.27 5.43
CA LEU A 17 6.44 -7.36 5.16
C LEU A 17 6.26 -7.09 3.66
N PHE A 18 7.36 -6.84 2.94
CA PHE A 18 7.32 -6.62 1.49
C PHE A 18 6.74 -7.82 0.75
N ASP A 19 7.23 -9.03 1.04
CA ASP A 19 6.80 -10.27 0.38
C ASP A 19 5.31 -10.55 0.67
N ALA A 20 4.89 -10.45 1.93
CA ALA A 20 3.50 -10.68 2.32
C ALA A 20 2.54 -9.69 1.63
N VAL A 21 2.89 -8.40 1.61
CA VAL A 21 2.05 -7.37 0.97
C VAL A 21 2.01 -7.55 -0.55
N THR A 22 3.15 -7.74 -1.20
CA THR A 22 3.22 -7.83 -2.67
C THR A 22 2.54 -9.08 -3.21
N ALA A 23 2.47 -10.16 -2.42
CA ALA A 23 1.73 -11.37 -2.77
C ALA A 23 0.21 -11.14 -2.87
N VAL A 24 -0.37 -10.26 -2.05
CA VAL A 24 -1.84 -10.12 -1.94
C VAL A 24 -2.40 -8.81 -2.47
N PHE A 25 -1.59 -7.76 -2.56
CA PHE A 25 -2.06 -6.42 -2.92
C PHE A 25 -2.71 -6.34 -4.32
N PRO A 26 -2.23 -7.04 -5.38
CA PRO A 26 -2.93 -7.05 -6.67
C PRO A 26 -4.36 -7.57 -6.58
N ASP A 27 -4.56 -8.68 -5.87
CA ASP A 27 -5.88 -9.30 -5.71
C ASP A 27 -6.80 -8.46 -4.81
N TRP A 28 -6.24 -7.81 -3.79
CA TRP A 28 -6.93 -6.79 -3.01
C TRP A 28 -7.49 -5.68 -3.90
N LEU A 29 -6.63 -5.05 -4.73
CA LEU A 29 -7.02 -3.97 -5.62
C LEU A 29 -8.14 -4.37 -6.59
N ARG A 30 -8.00 -5.56 -7.21
CA ARG A 30 -9.02 -6.13 -8.09
C ARG A 30 -10.34 -6.28 -7.36
N THR A 31 -10.33 -6.99 -6.24
CA THR A 31 -11.53 -7.30 -5.46
C THR A 31 -12.24 -6.02 -5.03
N ARG A 32 -11.50 -5.02 -4.56
CA ARG A 32 -12.06 -3.72 -4.16
C ARG A 32 -12.68 -2.98 -5.35
N ALA A 33 -12.02 -2.94 -6.50
CA ALA A 33 -12.56 -2.29 -7.69
C ALA A 33 -13.85 -2.96 -8.18
N GLU A 34 -13.88 -4.30 -8.21
CA GLU A 34 -15.07 -5.08 -8.58
C GLU A 34 -16.22 -4.84 -7.59
N GLN A 35 -15.93 -4.81 -6.28
CA GLN A 35 -16.93 -4.49 -5.26
C GLN A 35 -17.51 -3.08 -5.43
N ILE A 36 -16.67 -2.08 -5.74
CA ILE A 36 -17.10 -0.71 -5.98
C ILE A 36 -18.00 -0.63 -7.23
N ALA A 37 -17.59 -1.25 -8.34
CA ALA A 37 -18.38 -1.28 -9.56
C ALA A 37 -19.73 -1.99 -9.33
N HIS A 38 -19.72 -3.14 -8.66
CA HIS A 38 -20.93 -3.89 -8.34
C HIS A 38 -21.88 -3.11 -7.43
N ALA A 39 -21.35 -2.42 -6.41
CA ALA A 39 -22.16 -1.57 -5.53
C ALA A 39 -22.85 -0.41 -6.28
N ALA A 40 -22.29 0.02 -7.41
CA ALA A 40 -22.88 1.00 -8.31
C ALA A 40 -23.78 0.39 -9.40
N GLY A 41 -24.04 -0.92 -9.35
CA GLY A 41 -24.89 -1.64 -10.31
C GLY A 41 -24.20 -1.97 -11.63
N LEU A 42 -22.87 -1.90 -11.70
CA LEU A 42 -22.08 -2.27 -12.87
C LEU A 42 -21.47 -3.67 -12.70
N THR A 43 -21.63 -4.49 -13.72
CA THR A 43 -20.90 -5.76 -13.85
C THR A 43 -19.84 -5.58 -14.92
N LEU A 44 -18.57 -5.70 -14.54
CA LEU A 44 -17.45 -5.56 -15.47
C LEU A 44 -17.45 -6.73 -16.48
N THR A 45 -17.24 -6.43 -17.75
CA THR A 45 -17.20 -7.40 -18.84
C THR A 45 -15.90 -7.29 -19.63
N GLY A 46 -15.52 -8.36 -20.34
CA GLY A 46 -14.39 -8.45 -21.29
C GLY A 46 -13.38 -7.29 -21.30
N ALA A 47 -13.68 -6.21 -22.03
CA ALA A 47 -12.79 -5.07 -22.17
C ALA A 47 -12.53 -4.30 -20.85
N GLU A 48 -13.54 -4.16 -19.99
CA GLU A 48 -13.43 -3.53 -18.67
C GLU A 48 -12.60 -4.39 -17.72
N MET A 49 -12.74 -5.72 -17.80
CA MET A 49 -11.90 -6.63 -17.02
C MET A 49 -10.42 -6.52 -17.43
N THR A 50 -10.12 -6.50 -18.73
CA THR A 50 -8.75 -6.27 -19.23
C THR A 50 -8.20 -4.90 -18.82
N ALA A 51 -9.04 -3.87 -18.85
CA ALA A 51 -8.65 -2.53 -18.39
C ALA A 51 -8.38 -2.49 -16.89
N LEU A 52 -9.17 -3.20 -16.09
CA LEU A 52 -8.94 -3.38 -14.65
C LEU A 52 -7.61 -4.11 -14.41
N ASP A 53 -7.33 -5.21 -15.11
CA ASP A 53 -6.07 -5.95 -14.99
C ASP A 53 -4.86 -5.05 -15.22
N THR A 54 -4.94 -4.20 -16.24
CA THR A 54 -3.90 -3.22 -16.57
C THR A 54 -3.72 -2.19 -15.45
N ALA A 55 -4.82 -1.67 -14.89
CA ALA A 55 -4.78 -0.70 -13.81
C ALA A 55 -4.26 -1.32 -12.49
N VAL A 56 -4.63 -2.57 -12.20
CA VAL A 56 -4.13 -3.33 -11.04
C VAL A 56 -2.63 -3.56 -11.18
N ALA A 57 -2.16 -4.03 -12.33
CA ALA A 57 -0.74 -4.26 -12.57
C ALA A 57 0.09 -2.96 -12.43
N ALA A 58 -0.40 -1.84 -12.95
CA ALA A 58 0.25 -0.54 -12.80
C ALA A 58 0.34 -0.10 -11.32
N SER A 59 -0.78 -0.19 -10.59
CA SER A 59 -0.85 0.20 -9.17
C SER A 59 0.02 -0.69 -8.29
N ALA A 60 0.02 -2.00 -8.54
CA ALA A 60 0.87 -2.95 -7.83
C ALA A 60 2.35 -2.72 -8.11
N GLY A 61 2.73 -2.41 -9.36
CA GLY A 61 4.10 -2.07 -9.71
C GLY A 61 4.58 -0.78 -9.03
N GLU A 62 3.75 0.27 -9.02
CA GLU A 62 4.02 1.52 -8.30
C GLU A 62 4.20 1.25 -6.79
N ALA A 63 3.29 0.48 -6.18
CA ALA A 63 3.35 0.11 -4.78
C ALA A 63 4.63 -0.68 -4.45
N GLN A 64 5.00 -1.64 -5.29
CA GLN A 64 6.19 -2.46 -5.09
C GLN A 64 7.47 -1.61 -5.09
N ILE A 65 7.60 -0.68 -6.03
CA ILE A 65 8.77 0.20 -6.13
C ILE A 65 8.86 1.11 -4.90
N GLU A 66 7.78 1.80 -4.56
CA GLU A 66 7.74 2.76 -3.46
C GLU A 66 7.88 2.05 -2.10
N LEU A 67 7.28 0.87 -1.93
CA LEU A 67 7.36 0.10 -0.69
C LEU A 67 8.78 -0.42 -0.49
N CYS A 68 9.42 -0.95 -1.53
CA CYS A 68 10.83 -1.36 -1.45
C CYS A 68 11.72 -0.18 -1.06
N SER A 69 11.54 0.97 -1.72
CA SER A 69 12.31 2.18 -1.41
C SER A 69 12.09 2.67 0.03
N LEU A 70 10.86 2.64 0.53
CA LEU A 70 10.55 3.01 1.91
C LEU A 70 11.21 2.05 2.90
N LEU A 71 11.08 0.75 2.67
CA LEU A 71 11.55 -0.28 3.59
C LEU A 71 13.08 -0.38 3.63
N ALA A 72 13.77 0.03 2.57
CA ALA A 72 15.21 0.17 2.53
C ALA A 72 15.73 1.48 3.15
N THR A 73 14.85 2.46 3.36
CA THR A 73 15.21 3.69 4.06
C THR A 73 15.45 3.37 5.53
N ASP A 74 16.49 3.96 6.13
CA ASP A 74 16.76 3.81 7.56
C ASP A 74 15.52 4.15 8.39
N VAL A 75 15.28 3.38 9.45
CA VAL A 75 14.07 3.48 10.27
C VAL A 75 13.85 4.87 10.88
N ASP A 76 14.93 5.60 11.17
CA ASP A 76 14.87 6.96 11.73
C ASP A 76 14.55 8.02 10.65
N ASP A 77 14.82 7.71 9.37
CA ASP A 77 14.56 8.58 8.22
C ASP A 77 13.22 8.30 7.50
N GLN A 78 12.54 7.21 7.85
CA GLN A 78 11.24 6.85 7.27
C GLN A 78 10.13 7.82 7.69
N ARG A 79 9.77 8.75 6.80
CA ARG A 79 8.71 9.77 7.04
C ARG A 79 7.29 9.30 6.76
N ARG A 80 7.13 8.21 6.01
CA ARG A 80 5.83 7.60 5.68
C ARG A 80 5.77 6.20 6.29
N ASN A 81 4.56 5.66 6.41
CA ASN A 81 4.38 4.25 6.76
C ASN A 81 3.99 3.43 5.52
N PRO A 82 4.19 2.10 5.55
CA PRO A 82 3.82 1.22 4.45
C PRO A 82 2.35 1.29 3.99
N LEU A 83 1.36 1.44 4.89
CA LEU A 83 -0.05 1.61 4.49
C LEU A 83 -0.27 2.87 3.65
N HIS A 84 0.39 3.98 4.01
CA HIS A 84 0.33 5.23 3.24
C HIS A 84 0.84 5.03 1.81
N VAL A 85 1.90 4.24 1.62
CA VAL A 85 2.41 3.89 0.29
C VAL A 85 1.34 3.16 -0.52
N LEU A 86 0.74 2.11 0.05
CA LEU A 86 -0.31 1.34 -0.63
C LEU A 86 -1.49 2.21 -1.05
N ARG A 87 -1.95 3.09 -0.16
CA ARG A 87 -3.04 4.04 -0.45
C ARG A 87 -2.67 5.08 -1.50
N SER A 88 -1.40 5.48 -1.59
CA SER A 88 -0.94 6.45 -2.60
C SER A 88 -0.81 5.81 -3.99
N SER A 89 -0.61 4.50 -4.06
CA SER A 89 -0.43 3.77 -5.32
C SER A 89 -1.75 3.35 -6.00
N THR A 90 -2.92 3.75 -5.47
CA THR A 90 -4.22 3.39 -6.04
C THR A 90 -4.62 4.21 -7.27
N GLY A 91 -3.81 5.21 -7.65
CA GLY A 91 -4.11 6.17 -8.71
C GLY A 91 -4.58 5.53 -10.03
N PRO A 92 -3.91 4.51 -10.58
CA PRO A 92 -4.37 3.82 -11.79
C PRO A 92 -5.75 3.17 -11.63
N VAL A 93 -6.05 2.48 -10.53
CA VAL A 93 -7.38 1.89 -10.27
C VAL A 93 -8.44 2.99 -10.08
N THR A 94 -8.11 4.08 -9.38
CA THR A 94 -8.99 5.25 -9.26
C THR A 94 -9.34 5.83 -10.63
N ARG A 95 -8.38 5.96 -11.54
CA ARG A 95 -8.63 6.45 -12.91
C ARG A 95 -9.51 5.49 -13.71
N PHE A 96 -9.31 4.18 -13.54
CA PHE A 96 -10.18 3.17 -14.16
C PHE A 96 -11.64 3.33 -13.71
N LEU A 97 -11.90 3.40 -12.40
CA LEU A 97 -13.25 3.57 -11.85
C LEU A 97 -13.90 4.88 -12.30
N ARG A 98 -13.14 5.99 -12.33
CA ARG A 98 -13.63 7.27 -12.90
C ARG A 98 -13.96 7.16 -14.38
N GLY A 99 -13.20 6.38 -15.14
CA GLY A 99 -13.46 6.09 -16.55
C GLY A 99 -14.79 5.38 -16.80
N LEU A 100 -15.30 4.64 -15.81
CA LEU A 100 -16.63 4.03 -15.83
C LEU A 100 -17.76 5.03 -15.46
N GLY A 101 -17.42 6.29 -15.16
CA GLY A 101 -18.38 7.32 -14.75
C GLY A 101 -18.84 7.21 -13.29
N LEU A 102 -18.14 6.44 -12.46
CA LEU A 102 -18.48 6.26 -11.05
C LEU A 102 -18.15 7.53 -10.26
N PRO A 103 -19.06 8.05 -9.40
CA PRO A 103 -18.75 9.18 -8.53
C PRO A 103 -17.73 8.77 -7.46
N ASP A 104 -16.82 9.68 -7.12
CA ASP A 104 -15.87 9.50 -6.01
C ASP A 104 -16.60 9.16 -4.70
N ALA A 105 -15.94 8.42 -3.81
CA ALA A 105 -16.50 8.10 -2.50
C ALA A 105 -16.62 9.38 -1.64
N LYS A 106 -17.68 9.45 -0.84
CA LYS A 106 -17.83 10.52 0.16
C LYS A 106 -16.81 10.32 1.28
N ARG A 107 -15.77 11.14 1.29
CA ARG A 107 -14.70 11.16 2.28
C ARG A 107 -14.65 12.51 2.99
N ASP A 108 -14.10 12.54 4.19
CA ASP A 108 -13.87 13.80 4.88
C ASP A 108 -12.73 14.61 4.22
N GLU A 109 -12.67 15.91 4.51
CA GLU A 109 -11.71 16.82 3.88
C GLU A 109 -10.26 16.48 4.24
N PHE A 110 -10.03 16.00 5.46
CA PHE A 110 -8.69 15.63 5.91
C PHE A 110 -8.21 14.38 5.19
N GLU A 111 -9.04 13.35 5.09
CA GLU A 111 -8.73 12.13 4.34
C GLU A 111 -8.50 12.42 2.86
N THR A 112 -9.35 13.25 2.24
CA THR A 112 -9.21 13.64 0.83
C THR A 112 -7.87 14.34 0.57
N ARG A 113 -7.44 15.19 1.50
CA ARG A 113 -6.15 15.90 1.41
C ARG A 113 -4.95 14.98 1.67
N ALA A 114 -5.10 14.05 2.61
CA ALA A 114 -4.05 13.11 2.98
C ALA A 114 -3.84 12.03 1.91
N MET A 115 -4.90 11.61 1.22
CA MET A 115 -4.92 10.50 0.25
C MET A 115 -5.65 10.90 -1.04
N PRO A 116 -5.08 11.82 -1.84
CA PRO A 116 -5.75 12.32 -3.05
C PRO A 116 -5.93 11.23 -4.12
N ASP A 117 -5.01 10.27 -4.20
CA ASP A 117 -5.03 9.18 -5.20
C ASP A 117 -6.01 8.04 -4.86
N ASP A 118 -6.53 8.01 -3.64
CA ASP A 118 -7.42 6.98 -3.10
C ASP A 118 -8.89 7.43 -3.08
N ALA A 119 -9.37 7.99 -4.20
CA ALA A 119 -10.66 8.66 -4.28
C ALA A 119 -11.87 7.79 -3.94
N TYR A 120 -11.73 6.47 -4.07
CA TYR A 120 -12.77 5.48 -3.76
C TYR A 120 -12.52 4.69 -2.45
N ALA A 121 -11.53 5.08 -1.63
CA ALA A 121 -11.12 4.32 -0.44
C ALA A 121 -10.85 2.83 -0.76
N ILE A 122 -10.04 2.62 -1.80
CA ILE A 122 -9.59 1.33 -2.32
C ILE A 122 -8.50 0.77 -1.40
N GLY A 123 -7.56 1.61 -0.97
CA GLY A 123 -6.39 1.14 -0.23
C GLY A 123 -6.75 0.64 1.18
N PRO A 124 -5.98 -0.31 1.73
CA PRO A 124 -6.23 -0.88 3.05
C PRO A 124 -6.05 0.16 4.16
N LEU A 125 -6.82 0.03 5.24
CA LEU A 125 -6.72 0.89 6.42
C LEU A 125 -5.92 0.22 7.55
N ALA A 126 -5.87 -1.10 7.56
CA ALA A 126 -5.13 -1.90 8.51
C ALA A 126 -4.52 -3.15 7.84
N TRP A 127 -3.51 -3.74 8.48
CA TRP A 127 -2.87 -4.95 7.95
C TRP A 127 -3.82 -6.15 7.87
N ILE A 128 -4.72 -6.27 8.84
CA ILE A 128 -5.69 -7.36 8.91
C ILE A 128 -6.68 -7.35 7.75
N ASP A 129 -6.86 -6.20 7.08
CA ASP A 129 -7.71 -6.10 5.90
C ASP A 129 -7.19 -7.02 4.78
N MET A 130 -5.87 -7.24 4.71
CA MET A 130 -5.21 -8.04 3.68
C MET A 130 -4.91 -9.48 4.13
N GLY A 131 -5.46 -9.93 5.27
CA GLY A 131 -5.34 -11.29 5.79
C GLY A 131 -4.27 -11.48 6.86
N ASP A 132 -4.27 -12.68 7.45
CA ASP A 132 -3.49 -13.01 8.64
C ASP A 132 -1.97 -12.92 8.42
N ASP A 133 -1.48 -13.39 7.27
CA ASP A 133 -0.04 -13.35 6.95
C ASP A 133 0.49 -11.91 6.89
N VAL A 134 -0.26 -11.00 6.25
CA VAL A 134 0.11 -9.58 6.19
C VAL A 134 -0.04 -8.93 7.56
N HIS A 135 -1.04 -9.33 8.35
CA HIS A 135 -1.20 -8.88 9.72
C HIS A 135 0.00 -9.22 10.60
N GLU A 136 0.44 -10.47 10.58
CA GLU A 136 1.59 -10.95 11.34
C GLU A 136 2.88 -10.25 10.90
N ALA A 137 3.12 -10.17 9.58
CA ALA A 137 4.30 -9.48 9.04
C ALA A 137 4.31 -7.98 9.42
N GLY A 138 3.14 -7.33 9.37
CA GLY A 138 2.98 -5.92 9.76
C GLY A 138 3.25 -5.67 11.25
N ILE A 139 2.80 -6.56 12.13
CA ILE A 139 3.10 -6.50 13.57
C ILE A 139 4.60 -6.70 13.81
N SER A 140 5.18 -7.73 13.19
CA SER A 140 6.59 -8.09 13.37
C SER A 140 7.52 -6.97 12.91
N TRP A 141 7.25 -6.39 11.74
CA TRP A 141 7.98 -5.23 11.24
C TRP A 141 7.86 -4.01 12.17
N GLY A 142 6.65 -3.72 12.66
CA GLY A 142 6.42 -2.60 13.58
C GLY A 142 7.17 -2.75 14.90
N ALA A 143 7.17 -3.96 15.46
CA ALA A 143 7.92 -4.29 16.69
C ALA A 143 9.43 -4.18 16.48
N TRP A 144 9.95 -4.74 15.38
CA TRP A 144 11.36 -4.61 15.00
C TRP A 144 11.77 -3.15 14.84
N LYS A 145 11.00 -2.35 14.09
CA LYS A 145 11.29 -0.93 13.88
C LYS A 145 11.37 -0.17 15.21
N ALA A 146 10.41 -0.40 16.11
CA ALA A 146 10.40 0.23 17.43
C ALA A 146 11.61 -0.20 18.28
N ALA A 147 11.95 -1.50 18.30
CA ALA A 147 13.10 -2.02 19.03
C ALA A 147 14.43 -1.44 18.52
N THR A 148 14.58 -1.31 17.19
CA THR A 148 15.77 -0.70 16.56
C THR A 148 15.94 0.75 17.01
N VAL A 149 14.88 1.56 16.90
CA VAL A 149 14.91 2.97 17.33
C VAL A 149 15.21 3.09 18.83
N LEU A 150 14.59 2.26 19.68
CA LEU A 150 14.84 2.27 21.13
C LEU A 150 16.28 1.88 21.47
N THR A 151 16.84 0.89 20.78
CA THR A 151 18.22 0.44 20.99
C THR A 151 19.23 1.52 20.61
N ARG A 152 19.01 2.20 19.48
CA ARG A 152 19.86 3.33 19.04
C ARG A 152 19.82 4.49 20.02
N ARG A 153 18.63 4.91 20.46
CA ARG A 153 18.48 5.99 21.46
C ARG A 153 19.18 5.71 22.79
N ARG A 154 19.19 4.44 23.22
CA ARG A 154 19.95 4.01 24.40
C ARG A 154 21.46 4.09 24.18
N ALA A 155 21.94 3.64 23.02
CA ALA A 155 23.36 3.72 22.65
C ALA A 155 23.86 5.16 22.50
N GLU A 156 23.00 6.09 22.07
CA GLU A 156 23.29 7.52 21.92
C GLU A 156 23.26 8.30 23.26
N GLY A 157 23.01 7.64 24.39
CA GLY A 157 23.07 8.28 25.71
C GLY A 157 21.86 9.18 26.04
N LYS A 158 20.68 8.89 25.47
CA LYS A 158 19.42 9.54 25.87
C LYS A 158 18.37 8.50 26.21
N VAL A 159 18.56 7.78 27.32
CA VAL A 159 17.57 7.51 28.40
C VAL A 159 18.34 6.73 29.48
N GLY A 160 18.60 7.39 30.61
CA GLY A 160 19.31 6.87 31.77
C GLY A 160 20.49 7.74 32.16
#